data_AF-A0A7H8KVR0-F1
#
_entry.id   AF-A0A7H8KVR0-F1
#
_cell.length_a   1.000
_cell.length_b   1.000
_cell.length_c   1.000
_cell.angle_alpha   90.00
_cell.angle_beta   90.00
_cell.angle_gamma   90.00
#
_symmetry.space_group_name_H-M   'P 1'
#
loop_
_entity.id
_entity.type
_entity.pdbx_description
1 polymer ?
#
loop_
_entity_poly.entity_id
_entity_poly.type
_entity_poly.pdbx_seq_one_letter_code
_entity_poly.pdbx_strand_id
1 'polypeptide(L)'
;MIPSITRYASTRDLLVSAQQQACHRPGHPRVRVVAAWRPVVELPRPETAELDALAADLDADLIRLRPERERRPGRERDVWHCTLRDHPDSPLLTDARWAEAIRRVLAATGIAPGGDAPSCRWIALRVDSHEVRIIAPLARPDGRPPQLERDLSRAMAVCQLLDVESRRLAAAALLGPGTRPVRSTPAPAREPTPAPPARRSR
;
A
#
# COMPACT_ATOMS: atom_id res chain seq x y z
N MET A 1 1.53 -9.08 -3.68
CA MET A 1 2.12 -8.18 -2.67
C MET A 1 1.66 -8.51 -1.24
N ILE A 2 2.55 -8.48 -0.25
CA ILE A 2 2.27 -8.81 1.17
C ILE A 2 2.71 -7.65 2.07
N PRO A 3 1.81 -7.07 2.89
CA PRO A 3 2.16 -6.06 3.88
C PRO A 3 2.61 -6.67 5.22
N SER A 4 3.53 -5.99 5.88
CA SER A 4 3.86 -6.19 7.30
C SER A 4 3.84 -4.83 7.99
N ILE A 5 3.34 -4.76 9.23
CA ILE A 5 3.24 -3.52 10.00
C ILE A 5 3.83 -3.72 11.39
N THR A 6 4.71 -2.81 11.78
CA THR A 6 5.34 -2.77 13.11
C THR A 6 5.35 -1.33 13.62
N ARG A 7 5.45 -1.17 14.94
CA ARG A 7 5.60 0.16 15.57
C ARG A 7 7.00 0.33 16.16
N TYR A 8 7.52 1.55 16.06
CA TYR A 8 8.86 1.89 16.52
C TYR A 8 8.89 3.19 17.29
N ALA A 9 9.98 3.36 18.05
CA ALA A 9 10.26 4.55 18.82
C ALA A 9 10.92 5.68 18.03
N SER A 10 11.52 5.40 16.88
CA SER A 10 12.46 6.32 16.23
C SER A 10 12.31 6.28 14.71
N THR A 11 11.92 7.42 14.15
CA THR A 11 11.90 7.65 12.70
C THR A 11 13.31 7.58 12.14
N ARG A 12 14.27 8.20 12.84
CA ARG A 12 15.69 8.19 12.48
C ARG A 12 16.25 6.77 12.35
N ASP A 13 15.99 5.91 13.33
CA ASP A 13 16.56 4.56 13.34
C ASP A 13 16.00 3.71 12.18
N LEU A 14 14.73 3.93 11.83
CA LEU A 14 14.12 3.31 10.65
C LEU A 14 14.75 3.80 9.34
N LEU A 15 15.02 5.10 9.22
CA LEU A 15 15.71 5.67 8.06
C LEU A 15 17.13 5.12 7.93
N VAL A 16 17.88 5.06 9.03
CA VAL A 16 19.24 4.48 9.08
C VAL A 16 19.21 3.00 8.70
N SER A 17 18.27 2.22 9.26
CA SER A 17 18.12 0.80 8.94
C SER A 17 17.81 0.57 7.45
N ALA A 18 16.96 1.41 6.85
CA ALA A 18 16.67 1.35 5.41
C ALA A 18 17.92 1.61 4.55
N GLN A 19 18.76 2.59 4.94
CA GLN A 19 20.04 2.87 4.27
C GLN A 19 21.03 1.71 4.37
N GLN A 20 21.21 1.18 5.58
CA GLN A 20 22.11 0.06 5.82
C GLN A 20 21.69 -1.17 5.03
N GLN A 21 20.40 -1.48 4.96
CA GLN A 21 19.94 -2.62 4.18
C GLN A 21 20.19 -2.46 2.67
N ALA A 22 20.05 -1.24 2.15
CA ALA A 22 20.33 -0.98 0.74
C ALA A 22 21.83 -1.05 0.41
N CYS A 23 22.71 -0.65 1.33
CA CYS A 23 24.16 -0.63 1.04
C CYS A 23 24.83 -2.01 1.08
N HIS A 24 24.26 -2.98 1.80
CA HIS A 24 24.83 -4.33 1.91
C HIS A 24 24.55 -5.27 0.73
N ARG A 25 23.79 -4.82 -0.29
CA ARG A 25 23.53 -5.63 -1.48
C ARG A 25 24.32 -5.13 -2.71
N PRO A 26 25.26 -5.93 -3.26
CA PRO A 26 25.98 -5.57 -4.48
C PRO A 26 24.99 -5.36 -5.65
N GLY A 27 25.10 -4.23 -6.35
CA GLY A 27 24.28 -3.94 -7.54
C GLY A 27 22.86 -3.45 -7.27
N HIS A 28 22.44 -3.28 -6.01
CA HIS A 28 21.12 -2.72 -5.70
C HIS A 28 21.15 -1.18 -5.64
N PRO A 29 20.10 -0.51 -6.14
CA PRO A 29 20.04 0.95 -6.17
C PRO A 29 20.03 1.52 -4.75
N ARG A 30 20.66 2.69 -4.58
CA ARG A 30 20.54 3.52 -3.37
C ARG A 30 19.06 3.66 -2.98
N VAL A 31 18.79 3.78 -1.68
CA VAL A 31 17.44 4.05 -1.18
C VAL A 31 16.84 5.22 -1.96
N ARG A 32 15.65 5.00 -2.52
CA ARG A 32 14.95 6.03 -3.30
C ARG A 32 13.61 6.34 -2.67
N VAL A 33 13.29 7.63 -2.54
CA VAL A 33 11.95 8.07 -2.16
C VAL A 33 11.02 7.88 -3.37
N VAL A 34 9.99 7.05 -3.22
CA VAL A 34 9.01 6.79 -4.30
C VAL A 34 7.73 7.59 -4.12
N ALA A 35 7.38 7.94 -2.88
CA ALA A 35 6.24 8.79 -2.56
C ALA A 35 6.37 9.36 -1.15
N ALA A 36 5.66 10.46 -0.87
CA ALA A 36 5.63 11.08 0.44
C ALA A 36 4.37 11.95 0.62
N TRP A 37 4.20 12.51 1.82
CA TRP A 37 3.12 13.44 2.18
C TRP A 37 3.15 14.78 1.43
N ARG A 38 4.30 15.17 0.90
CA ARG A 38 4.50 16.37 0.07
C ARG A 38 5.30 16.04 -1.20
N PRO A 39 5.44 16.96 -2.17
CA PRO A 39 6.24 16.71 -3.37
C PRO A 39 7.65 16.22 -3.03
N VAL A 40 8.06 15.10 -3.65
CA VAL A 40 9.35 14.44 -3.33
C VAL A 40 10.55 15.37 -3.59
N VAL A 41 10.44 16.28 -4.56
CA VAL A 41 11.47 17.26 -4.89
C VAL A 41 11.74 18.27 -3.76
N GLU A 42 10.79 18.45 -2.84
CA GLU A 42 10.89 19.36 -1.70
C GLU A 42 11.41 18.68 -0.43
N LEU A 43 11.69 17.38 -0.47
CA LEU A 43 12.18 16.64 0.69
C LEU A 43 13.71 16.66 0.75
N PRO A 44 14.31 16.71 1.95
CA PRO A 44 15.70 16.34 2.13
C PRO A 44 15.94 14.97 1.50
N ARG A 45 17.05 14.82 0.79
CA ARG A 45 17.36 13.55 0.14
C ARG A 45 17.70 12.54 1.23
N PRO A 46 17.32 11.26 1.09
CA PRO A 46 17.72 10.23 2.03
C PRO A 46 19.18 9.84 1.76
N GLU A 47 20.11 10.80 1.87
CA GLU A 47 21.55 10.57 1.93
C GLU A 47 21.97 10.56 3.39
N THR A 48 23.04 9.84 3.74
CA THR A 48 23.44 9.62 5.14
C THR A 48 23.56 10.92 5.95
N ALA A 49 24.04 12.00 5.34
CA ALA A 49 24.22 13.30 5.99
C ALA A 49 22.90 14.05 6.26
N GLU A 50 21.83 13.73 5.54
CA GLU A 50 20.54 14.44 5.61
C GLU A 50 19.46 13.64 6.35
N LEU A 51 19.76 12.42 6.81
CA LEU A 51 18.78 11.57 7.52
C LEU A 51 18.22 12.23 8.78
N ASP A 52 19.04 12.98 9.50
CA ASP A 52 18.63 13.72 10.70
C ASP A 52 17.63 14.83 10.37
N ALA A 53 17.89 15.61 9.32
CA ALA A 53 16.97 16.65 8.85
C ALA A 53 15.65 16.04 8.35
N LEU A 54 15.72 14.92 7.62
CA LEU A 54 14.54 14.21 7.14
C LEU A 54 13.71 13.64 8.30
N ALA A 55 14.35 13.05 9.30
CA ALA A 55 13.68 12.54 10.50
C ALA A 55 12.99 13.67 11.26
N ALA A 56 13.67 14.81 11.45
CA ALA A 56 13.11 15.97 12.13
C ALA A 56 11.89 16.54 11.39
N ASP A 57 11.94 16.61 10.05
CA ASP A 57 10.82 17.07 9.24
C ASP A 57 9.63 16.10 9.28
N LEU A 58 9.87 14.79 9.26
CA LEU A 58 8.82 13.79 9.47
C LEU A 58 8.19 13.90 10.87
N ASP A 59 9.02 14.09 11.90
CA ASP A 59 8.60 14.13 13.30
C ASP A 59 8.02 15.51 13.71
N ALA A 60 7.99 16.51 12.84
CA ALA A 60 7.66 17.90 13.20
C ALA A 60 6.31 18.04 13.92
N ASP A 61 5.25 17.38 13.42
CA ASP A 61 3.94 17.41 14.08
C ASP A 61 3.93 16.61 15.39
N LEU A 62 4.69 15.51 15.46
CA LEU A 62 4.83 14.72 16.67
C LEU A 62 5.53 15.54 17.78
N ILE A 63 6.61 16.24 17.44
CA ILE A 63 7.35 17.12 18.35
C ILE A 63 6.48 18.28 18.81
N ARG A 64 5.80 18.96 17.87
CA ARG A 64 4.92 20.10 18.17
C ARG A 64 3.79 19.74 19.12
N LEU A 65 3.15 18.59 18.92
CA LEU A 65 1.98 18.17 19.70
C LEU A 65 2.33 17.39 20.97
N ARG A 66 3.57 16.89 21.08
CA ARG A 66 4.04 16.11 22.22
C ARG A 66 5.44 16.55 22.65
N PRO A 67 5.61 17.79 23.17
CA PRO A 67 6.91 18.33 23.53
C PRO A 67 7.61 17.54 24.67
N GLU A 68 6.86 16.91 25.57
CA GLU A 68 7.39 16.10 26.68
C GLU A 68 7.70 14.65 26.31
N ARG A 69 7.96 14.37 25.01
CA ARG A 69 8.06 13.03 24.43
C ARG A 69 8.98 12.07 25.18
N GLU A 70 10.10 12.57 25.71
CA GLU A 70 11.09 11.78 26.44
C GLU A 70 10.57 11.20 27.75
N ARG A 71 9.49 11.78 28.30
CA ARG A 71 8.98 11.45 29.64
C ARG A 71 7.73 10.58 29.61
N ARG A 72 7.28 10.13 28.42
CA ARG A 72 5.98 9.47 28.25
C ARG A 72 6.10 7.94 28.07
N PRO A 73 5.33 7.14 28.82
CA PRO A 73 5.12 5.73 28.51
C PRO A 73 4.55 5.52 27.09
N GLY A 74 5.08 4.57 26.33
CA GLY A 74 4.55 4.21 25.00
C GLY A 74 5.22 4.88 23.80
N ARG A 75 6.33 5.62 23.98
CA ARG A 75 7.17 6.18 22.89
C ARG A 75 7.53 5.14 21.83
N GLU A 76 7.69 3.88 22.22
CA GLU A 76 7.96 2.73 21.34
C GLU A 76 6.92 2.53 20.23
N ARG A 77 5.75 3.18 20.33
CA ARG A 77 4.66 3.04 19.37
C ARG A 77 4.36 4.30 18.57
N ASP A 78 5.22 5.32 18.64
CA ASP A 78 4.99 6.62 18.00
C ASP A 78 5.12 6.58 16.47
N VAL A 79 5.88 5.63 15.92
CA VAL A 79 6.14 5.56 14.48
C VAL A 79 5.51 4.30 13.91
N TRP A 80 4.64 4.47 12.92
CA TRP A 80 4.09 3.39 12.13
C TRP A 80 5.03 3.06 10.98
N HIS A 81 5.42 1.80 10.89
CA HIS A 81 6.26 1.29 9.83
C HIS A 81 5.53 0.18 9.11
N CYS A 82 5.40 0.30 7.79
CA CYS A 82 4.83 -0.74 6.95
C CYS A 82 5.78 -1.12 5.84
N THR A 83 6.10 -2.40 5.75
CA THR A 83 6.81 -2.95 4.59
C THR A 83 5.78 -3.53 3.63
N LEU A 84 5.87 -3.15 2.35
CA LEU A 84 5.18 -3.86 1.28
C LEU A 84 6.23 -4.63 0.49
N ARG A 85 6.07 -5.95 0.46
CA ARG A 85 6.97 -6.84 -0.27
C ARG A 85 6.21 -7.58 -1.36
N ASP A 86 6.73 -7.56 -2.58
CA ASP A 86 6.21 -8.38 -3.66
C ASP A 86 6.97 -9.70 -3.78
N HIS A 87 6.39 -10.68 -4.49
CA HIS A 87 7.05 -11.96 -4.69
C HIS A 87 8.33 -11.76 -5.53
N PRO A 88 9.45 -12.44 -5.22
CA PRO A 88 10.69 -12.31 -5.99
C PRO A 88 10.51 -12.68 -7.47
N ASP A 89 9.63 -13.64 -7.77
CA ASP A 89 9.33 -14.06 -9.15
C ASP A 89 8.26 -13.19 -9.84
N SER A 90 7.69 -12.20 -9.14
CA SER A 90 6.74 -11.27 -9.76
C SER A 90 7.46 -10.25 -10.66
N PRO A 91 6.81 -9.77 -11.74
CA PRO A 91 7.36 -8.71 -12.56
C PRO A 91 7.73 -7.48 -11.73
N LEU A 92 8.84 -6.83 -12.08
CA LEU A 92 9.30 -5.64 -11.38
C LEU A 92 8.28 -4.51 -11.47
N LEU A 93 7.89 -3.99 -10.30
CA LEU A 93 7.00 -2.84 -10.23
C LEU A 93 7.76 -1.53 -10.48
N THR A 94 7.12 -0.64 -11.25
CA THR A 94 7.57 0.74 -11.42
C THR A 94 7.33 1.54 -10.14
N ASP A 95 8.06 2.64 -9.96
CA ASP A 95 7.85 3.52 -8.81
C ASP A 95 6.43 4.10 -8.78
N ALA A 96 5.83 4.35 -9.95
CA ALA A 96 4.46 4.82 -10.05
C ALA A 96 3.46 3.79 -9.49
N ARG A 97 3.67 2.49 -9.80
CA ARG A 97 2.83 1.42 -9.25
C ARG A 97 3.04 1.21 -7.77
N TRP A 98 4.27 1.33 -7.29
CA TRP A 98 4.53 1.35 -5.85
C TRP A 98 3.81 2.52 -5.18
N ALA A 99 3.94 3.74 -5.71
CA ALA A 99 3.33 4.94 -5.16
C ALA A 99 1.80 4.84 -5.09
N GLU A 100 1.17 4.25 -6.11
CA GLU A 100 -0.28 3.97 -6.11
C GLU A 100 -0.67 3.00 -5.00
N ALA A 101 0.02 1.86 -4.89
CA ALA A 101 -0.23 0.87 -3.85
C ALA A 101 -0.08 1.47 -2.44
N ILE A 102 1.01 2.22 -2.23
CA ILE A 102 1.30 2.93 -0.98
C ILE A 102 0.15 3.89 -0.61
N ARG A 103 -0.31 4.71 -1.54
CA ARG A 103 -1.41 5.67 -1.28
C ARG A 103 -2.71 4.97 -0.92
N ARG A 104 -3.04 3.85 -1.59
CA ARG A 104 -4.23 3.06 -1.24
C ARG A 104 -4.11 2.43 0.15
N VAL A 105 -2.93 1.92 0.50
CA VAL A 105 -2.67 1.38 1.85
C VAL A 105 -2.83 2.48 2.89
N LEU A 106 -2.19 3.64 2.71
CA LEU A 106 -2.26 4.76 3.64
C LEU A 106 -3.67 5.30 3.85
N ALA A 107 -4.47 5.35 2.78
CA ALA A 107 -5.87 5.75 2.85
C ALA A 107 -6.69 4.73 3.66
N ALA A 108 -6.51 3.44 3.41
CA ALA A 108 -7.24 2.38 4.12
C ALA A 108 -6.84 2.27 5.60
N THR A 109 -5.55 2.49 5.93
CA THR A 109 -5.04 2.43 7.30
C THR A 109 -5.26 3.70 8.11
N GLY A 110 -5.80 4.76 7.48
CA GLY A 110 -6.08 6.02 8.16
C GLY A 110 -4.84 6.87 8.50
N ILE A 111 -3.67 6.52 7.94
CA ILE A 111 -2.44 7.30 8.07
C ILE A 111 -2.54 8.58 7.23
N ALA A 112 -2.96 8.42 5.98
CA ALA A 112 -3.22 9.53 5.06
C ALA A 112 -4.55 9.29 4.33
N PRO A 113 -5.69 9.56 4.99
CA PRO A 113 -6.98 9.53 4.33
C PRO A 113 -6.97 10.56 3.18
N GLY A 114 -7.45 10.16 2.00
CA GLY A 114 -7.48 11.04 0.84
C GLY A 114 -8.39 12.26 1.01
N GLY A 115 -8.31 13.21 0.07
CA GLY A 115 -9.05 14.47 0.11
C GLY A 115 -8.38 15.51 1.02
N ASP A 116 -9.17 16.42 1.57
CA ASP A 116 -8.70 17.53 2.43
C ASP A 116 -8.52 17.13 3.91
N ALA A 117 -8.61 15.84 4.23
CA ALA A 117 -8.49 15.36 5.59
C ALA A 117 -7.04 15.50 6.10
N PRO A 118 -6.81 16.04 7.31
CA PRO A 118 -5.46 16.16 7.85
C PRO A 118 -4.85 14.77 8.05
N SER A 119 -3.69 14.52 7.45
CA SER A 119 -2.96 13.26 7.49
C SER A 119 -1.73 13.32 8.38
N CYS A 120 -1.23 12.17 8.81
CA CYS A 120 0.14 12.09 9.31
C CYS A 120 1.14 12.46 8.21
N ARG A 121 2.32 12.94 8.61
CA ARG A 121 3.47 12.96 7.70
C ARG A 121 3.93 11.53 7.47
N TRP A 122 4.37 11.21 6.25
CA TRP A 122 4.78 9.87 5.88
C TRP A 122 5.71 9.88 4.67
N ILE A 123 6.68 8.98 4.64
CA ILE A 123 7.57 8.77 3.50
C ILE A 123 7.55 7.32 3.08
N ALA A 124 7.72 7.06 1.78
CA ALA A 124 7.89 5.72 1.25
C ALA A 124 9.23 5.59 0.51
N LEU A 125 9.99 4.59 0.93
CA LEU A 125 11.35 4.30 0.50
C LEU A 125 11.38 2.98 -0.24
N ARG A 126 11.93 2.97 -1.45
CA ARG A 126 12.30 1.74 -2.15
C ARG A 126 13.67 1.31 -1.68
N VAL A 127 13.72 0.17 -0.99
CA VAL A 127 14.95 -0.42 -0.43
C VAL A 127 15.44 -1.62 -1.23
N ASP A 128 14.56 -2.19 -2.07
CA ASP A 128 14.86 -3.28 -2.99
C ASP A 128 13.95 -3.17 -4.24
N SER A 129 14.26 -3.95 -5.26
CA SER A 129 13.44 -4.19 -6.45
C SER A 129 12.02 -4.64 -6.10
N HIS A 130 11.86 -5.47 -5.06
CA HIS A 130 10.57 -6.04 -4.63
C HIS A 130 10.10 -5.55 -3.24
N GLU A 131 10.77 -4.57 -2.64
CA GLU A 131 10.40 -4.07 -1.31
C GLU A 131 10.39 -2.55 -1.23
N VAL A 132 9.28 -2.02 -0.68
CA VAL A 132 9.18 -0.64 -0.22
C VAL A 132 8.84 -0.60 1.27
N ARG A 133 9.30 0.44 1.95
CA ARG A 133 9.01 0.73 3.35
C ARG A 133 8.32 2.07 3.47
N ILE A 134 7.27 2.10 4.25
CA ILE A 134 6.51 3.30 4.56
C ILE A 134 6.77 3.61 6.02
N ILE A 135 7.18 4.84 6.31
CA ILE A 135 7.45 5.35 7.66
C ILE A 135 6.53 6.53 7.90
N ALA A 136 5.74 6.48 8.97
CA ALA A 136 4.79 7.52 9.33
C ALA A 136 4.78 7.77 10.84
N PRO A 137 5.31 8.90 11.32
CA PRO A 137 5.10 9.36 12.68
C PRO A 137 3.60 9.57 12.93
N LEU A 138 3.09 9.01 14.03
CA LEU A 138 1.67 8.96 14.35
C LEU A 138 1.18 10.24 15.04
N ALA A 139 1.32 11.35 14.31
CA ALA A 139 0.82 12.65 14.68
C ALA A 139 0.14 13.29 13.48
N ARG A 140 -1.13 13.69 13.65
CA ARG A 140 -1.87 14.47 12.67
C ARG A 140 -1.78 15.95 13.06
N PRO A 141 -1.73 16.89 12.11
CA PRO A 141 -1.57 18.30 12.42
C PRO A 141 -2.74 18.89 13.23
N ASP A 142 -3.92 18.25 13.18
CA ASP A 142 -5.12 18.60 13.94
C ASP A 142 -5.15 18.05 15.39
N GLY A 143 -4.08 17.35 15.82
CA GLY A 143 -3.96 16.79 17.17
C GLY A 143 -4.76 15.51 17.41
N ARG A 144 -5.59 15.06 16.46
CA ARG A 144 -6.36 13.83 16.60
C ARG A 144 -5.45 12.61 16.40
N PRO A 145 -5.67 11.50 17.12
CA PRO A 145 -4.96 10.27 16.80
C PRO A 145 -5.38 9.75 15.41
N PRO A 146 -4.45 9.21 14.60
CA PRO A 146 -4.83 8.46 13.41
C PRO A 146 -5.60 7.19 13.82
N GLN A 147 -6.59 6.79 13.00
CA GLN A 147 -7.42 5.64 13.29
C GLN A 147 -6.74 4.36 12.79
N LEU A 148 -5.98 3.72 13.69
CA LEU A 148 -5.12 2.58 13.35
C LEU A 148 -5.76 1.22 13.62
N GLU A 149 -7.07 1.17 13.83
CA GLU A 149 -7.78 -0.08 14.08
C GLU A 149 -7.72 -0.99 12.87
N ARG A 150 -7.25 -2.23 13.09
CA ARG A 150 -7.14 -3.26 12.05
C ARG A 150 -6.29 -2.80 10.86
N ASP A 151 -5.30 -1.94 11.10
CA ASP A 151 -4.40 -1.41 10.07
C ASP A 151 -3.78 -2.51 9.20
N LEU A 152 -3.31 -3.61 9.80
CA LEU A 152 -2.78 -4.75 9.04
C LEU A 152 -3.83 -5.43 8.17
N SER A 153 -5.02 -5.71 8.70
CA SER A 153 -6.10 -6.34 7.93
C SER A 153 -6.56 -5.46 6.77
N ARG A 154 -6.62 -4.14 6.97
CA ARG A 154 -6.97 -3.17 5.93
C ARG A 154 -5.89 -3.07 4.86
N ALA A 155 -4.62 -3.01 5.26
CA ALA A 155 -3.49 -3.05 4.33
C ALA A 155 -3.49 -4.35 3.51
N MET A 156 -3.75 -5.50 4.16
CA MET A 156 -3.85 -6.79 3.50
C MET A 156 -4.97 -6.81 2.46
N ALA A 157 -6.16 -6.31 2.80
CA ALA A 157 -7.28 -6.24 1.86
C ALA A 157 -6.94 -5.38 0.63
N VAL A 158 -6.24 -4.25 0.81
CA VAL A 158 -5.77 -3.42 -0.31
C VAL A 158 -4.79 -4.19 -1.20
N CYS A 159 -3.79 -4.85 -0.61
CA CYS A 159 -2.81 -5.63 -1.37
C CYS A 159 -3.47 -6.78 -2.16
N GLN A 160 -4.44 -7.47 -1.55
CA GLN A 160 -5.21 -8.53 -2.23
C GLN A 160 -6.01 -8.00 -3.43
N LEU A 161 -6.64 -6.82 -3.28
CA LEU A 161 -7.35 -6.17 -4.38
C LEU A 161 -6.40 -5.79 -5.53
N LEU A 162 -5.25 -5.20 -5.21
CA LEU A 162 -4.20 -4.87 -6.18
C LEU A 162 -3.69 -6.10 -6.94
N ASP A 163 -3.52 -7.23 -6.25
CA ASP A 163 -3.10 -8.49 -6.86
C ASP A 163 -4.19 -9.06 -7.79
N VAL A 164 -5.47 -8.90 -7.45
CA VAL A 164 -6.59 -9.28 -8.34
C VAL A 164 -6.65 -8.38 -9.57
N GLU A 165 -6.54 -7.06 -9.39
CA GLU A 165 -6.52 -6.08 -10.47
C GLU A 165 -5.36 -6.35 -11.44
N SER A 166 -4.16 -6.60 -10.93
CA SER A 166 -2.97 -6.90 -11.74
C SER A 166 -3.15 -8.18 -12.55
N ARG A 167 -3.68 -9.26 -11.95
CA ARG A 167 -3.99 -10.50 -12.67
C ARG A 167 -5.05 -10.31 -13.75
N ARG A 168 -6.08 -9.50 -13.48
CA ARG A 168 -7.12 -9.17 -14.49
C ARG A 168 -6.53 -8.40 -15.67
N LEU A 169 -5.68 -7.41 -15.42
CA LEU A 169 -5.01 -6.65 -16.46
C LEU A 169 -4.08 -7.53 -17.30
N ALA A 170 -3.31 -8.41 -16.66
CA ALA A 170 -2.45 -9.37 -17.36
C ALA A 170 -3.26 -10.34 -18.23
N ALA A 171 -4.36 -10.89 -17.71
CA ALA A 171 -5.25 -11.78 -18.47
C ALA A 171 -5.90 -11.05 -19.66
N ALA A 172 -6.35 -9.81 -19.48
CA ALA A 172 -6.91 -9.00 -20.56
C ALA A 172 -5.88 -8.70 -21.67
N ALA A 173 -4.61 -8.45 -21.30
CA ALA A 173 -3.55 -8.23 -22.28
C ALA A 173 -3.26 -9.48 -23.14
N LEU A 174 -3.35 -10.68 -22.55
CA LEU A 174 -3.17 -11.96 -23.28
C LEU A 174 -4.32 -12.24 -24.28
N LEU A 175 -5.52 -11.74 -24.00
CA LEU A 175 -6.70 -11.95 -24.85
C LEU A 175 -6.69 -11.10 -26.13
N GLY A 176 -5.84 -10.06 -26.19
CA GLY A 176 -5.70 -9.14 -27.32
C GLY A 176 -6.93 -8.23 -27.54
N PRO A 177 -6.79 -7.09 -28.24
CA PRO A 177 -7.93 -6.28 -28.65
C PRO A 177 -8.70 -7.02 -29.76
N GLY A 178 -9.70 -7.83 -29.40
CA GLY A 178 -10.54 -8.51 -30.39
C GLY A 178 -11.40 -9.68 -29.91
N THR A 179 -11.20 -10.18 -28.68
CA THR A 179 -12.04 -11.28 -28.16
C THR A 179 -13.40 -10.74 -27.70
N ARG A 180 -14.32 -10.69 -28.65
CA ARG A 180 -15.76 -10.54 -28.39
C ARG A 180 -16.17 -11.68 -27.45
N PRO A 181 -16.84 -11.42 -26.30
CA PRO A 181 -17.35 -12.51 -25.48
C PRO A 181 -18.28 -13.35 -26.36
N VAL A 182 -17.97 -14.63 -26.53
CA VAL A 182 -18.90 -15.57 -27.15
C VAL A 182 -20.12 -15.58 -26.24
N ARG A 183 -21.19 -14.95 -26.71
CA ARG A 183 -22.51 -15.04 -26.09
C ARG A 183 -22.88 -16.50 -26.19
N SER A 184 -22.83 -17.24 -25.09
CA SER A 184 -23.37 -18.59 -25.02
C SER A 184 -24.84 -18.49 -25.39
N THR A 185 -25.19 -18.84 -26.63
CA THR A 185 -26.57 -18.96 -27.06
C THR A 185 -27.20 -20.03 -26.17
N PRO A 186 -28.31 -19.76 -25.46
CA PRO A 186 -29.02 -20.82 -24.77
C PRO A 186 -29.44 -21.86 -25.83
N ALA A 187 -29.26 -23.14 -25.52
CA ALA A 187 -29.76 -24.22 -26.36
C ALA A 187 -31.28 -24.02 -26.60
N PRO A 188 -31.80 -24.25 -27.82
CA PRO A 188 -33.22 -24.11 -28.07
C PRO A 188 -33.99 -25.04 -27.14
N ALA A 189 -35.01 -24.48 -26.48
CA ALA A 189 -35.93 -25.23 -25.66
C ALA A 189 -36.55 -26.36 -26.50
N ARG A 190 -36.41 -27.61 -26.03
CA ARG A 190 -37.13 -28.75 -26.57
C ARG A 190 -38.63 -28.46 -26.45
N GLU A 191 -39.32 -28.41 -27.59
CA GLU A 191 -40.79 -28.37 -27.63
C GLU A 191 -41.37 -29.54 -26.85
N PRO A 192 -42.44 -29.32 -26.05
CA PRO A 192 -43.13 -30.40 -25.38
C PRO A 192 -43.93 -31.22 -26.41
N THR A 193 -43.67 -32.53 -26.43
CA THR A 193 -44.43 -33.52 -27.20
C THR A 193 -45.94 -33.39 -26.91
N PRO A 194 -46.82 -33.37 -27.93
CA PRO A 194 -48.25 -33.28 -27.71
C PRO A 194 -48.79 -34.57 -27.06
N ALA A 195 -49.68 -34.39 -26.08
CA ALA A 195 -50.33 -35.47 -25.35
C ALA A 195 -51.28 -36.29 -26.25
N PRO A 196 -51.43 -37.61 -26.02
CA PRO A 196 -52.29 -38.46 -26.82
C PRO A 196 -53.78 -38.18 -26.55
N PRO A 197 -54.68 -38.39 -27.54
CA PRO A 197 -56.09 -38.05 -27.40
C PRO A 197 -56.82 -39.02 -26.45
N ALA A 198 -57.74 -38.45 -25.67
CA ALA A 198 -58.57 -39.16 -24.71
C ALA A 198 -59.45 -40.23 -25.37
N ARG A 199 -59.35 -41.47 -24.90
CA ARG A 199 -60.30 -42.55 -25.22
C ARG A 199 -61.64 -42.23 -24.58
N ARG A 200 -62.67 -42.02 -25.42
CA ARG A 200 -64.07 -42.03 -24.98
C ARG A 200 -64.51 -43.46 -24.69
N SER A 201 -65.10 -43.63 -23.52
CA SER A 201 -65.79 -44.82 -23.03
C SER A 201 -67.04 -45.14 -23.85
N ARG A 202 -67.32 -46.45 -23.98
CA ARG A 202 -68.66 -47.02 -24.11
C ARG A 202 -68.75 -48.19 -23.15
#